data_AF-A0AAD1WQS8-F1
#
_entry.id   AF-A0AAD1WQS8-F1
#
_cell.length_a   1.000
_cell.length_b   1.000
_cell.length_c   1.000
_cell.angle_alpha   90.00
_cell.angle_beta   90.00
_cell.angle_gamma   90.00
#
_symmetry.space_group_name_H-M   'P 1'
#
loop_
_entity.id
_entity.type
_entity.pdbx_description
1 polymer ?
#
loop_
_entity_poly.entity_id
_entity_poly.type
_entity_poly.pdbx_seq_one_letter_code
_entity_poly.pdbx_strand_id
1 'polypeptide(L)'
;MVSILSRGFGHLVRSLAELSFTPRTSCNNLLCGVSAVQCSATRWFSKTHKSDDHLKRPLTGYIRYSIQQQPLLSKKYPGAKITELAKMIAQEWRGLPASVKEPYLEAAKSELKIYVADLKKYKETLSPVELQALREERKHKRSKRIIIRKKRELSLLGKPKRPRSAFNVFMSEHFHEAKGASVPSKLKNVREDWRCLNDSQKQAYIQLAEDDKIRYENEMKSWEDQMIEIGREDLVRRKKKLQLAKLKGASKMQNFKGTLKHMDKSNKFKEGKNASSITLENEE
;
A
#
# COMPACT_ATOMS: atom_id res chain seq x y z
N MET A 1 34.12 37.53 -17.54
CA MET A 1 34.36 37.70 -16.09
C MET A 1 33.21 36.99 -15.38
N VAL A 2 33.29 35.88 -14.64
CA VAL A 2 34.40 35.10 -14.06
C VAL A 2 33.92 33.63 -13.97
N SER A 3 34.85 32.75 -14.33
CA SER A 3 35.10 31.35 -14.05
C SER A 3 34.09 30.39 -13.39
N ILE A 4 34.00 29.25 -14.09
CA ILE A 4 33.67 27.87 -13.70
C ILE A 4 34.50 27.39 -12.51
N LEU A 5 33.90 26.68 -11.54
CA LEU A 5 34.57 25.64 -10.75
C LEU A 5 33.61 24.49 -10.37
N SER A 6 33.89 23.33 -10.96
CA SER A 6 33.45 21.98 -10.58
C SER A 6 34.05 21.53 -9.24
N ARG A 7 33.28 20.76 -8.44
CA ARG A 7 33.75 19.78 -7.45
C ARG A 7 32.66 18.71 -7.32
N GLY A 8 32.87 17.40 -7.40
CA GLY A 8 34.09 16.58 -7.29
C GLY A 8 33.73 15.35 -6.45
N PHE A 9 33.57 14.20 -7.11
CA PHE A 9 33.20 12.90 -6.54
C PHE A 9 34.36 12.35 -5.70
N GLY A 10 34.15 12.09 -4.41
CA GLY A 10 35.14 11.48 -3.52
C GLY A 10 35.06 9.96 -3.53
N HIS A 11 35.98 9.31 -4.24
CA HIS A 11 36.25 7.88 -4.14
C HIS A 11 37.10 7.58 -2.91
N LEU A 12 36.68 6.61 -2.10
CA LEU A 12 37.40 6.15 -0.92
C LEU A 12 38.18 4.87 -1.29
N VAL A 13 39.50 5.01 -1.44
CA VAL A 13 40.45 3.89 -1.60
C VAL A 13 40.81 3.37 -0.22
N ARG A 14 40.65 2.06 0.00
CA ARG A 14 40.96 1.38 1.25
C ARG A 14 42.30 0.66 1.07
N SER A 15 43.31 1.08 1.82
CA SER A 15 44.64 0.48 1.84
C SER A 15 44.65 -0.85 2.61
N LEU A 16 45.35 -1.83 2.06
CA LEU A 16 45.71 -3.14 2.62
C LEU A 16 47.09 -3.05 3.30
N ALA A 17 47.23 -3.72 4.44
CA ALA A 17 48.46 -4.32 4.98
C ALA A 17 48.00 -5.33 6.05
N GLU A 18 47.98 -6.62 5.72
CA GLU A 18 49.04 -7.60 6.00
C GLU A 18 49.15 -7.97 7.49
N LEU A 19 48.60 -9.13 7.85
CA LEU A 19 49.19 -10.01 8.83
C LEU A 19 49.17 -11.44 8.29
N SER A 20 50.36 -12.02 8.31
CA SER A 20 50.82 -13.23 7.67
C SER A 20 50.35 -14.54 8.32
N PHE A 21 49.99 -15.46 7.43
CA PHE A 21 50.15 -16.92 7.43
C PHE A 21 50.94 -17.59 8.58
N THR A 22 50.40 -18.70 9.11
CA THR A 22 51.09 -20.01 9.09
C THR A 22 50.06 -21.16 8.95
N PRO A 23 50.44 -22.30 8.35
CA PRO A 23 49.51 -23.37 7.97
C PRO A 23 49.59 -24.58 8.92
N ARG A 24 48.52 -25.38 8.97
CA ARG A 24 48.62 -26.79 9.39
C ARG A 24 47.79 -27.69 8.47
N THR A 25 48.50 -28.37 7.59
CA THR A 25 48.04 -29.56 6.89
C THR A 25 48.14 -30.77 7.83
N SER A 26 47.10 -31.61 7.85
CA SER A 26 47.29 -33.06 7.90
C SER A 26 46.04 -33.74 7.33
N CYS A 27 46.27 -34.47 6.26
CA CYS A 27 45.32 -35.35 5.59
C CYS A 27 45.05 -36.62 6.40
N ASN A 28 43.89 -37.25 6.16
CA ASN A 28 43.67 -38.69 5.89
C ASN A 28 42.19 -38.99 6.17
N ASN A 29 41.32 -39.03 5.15
CA ASN A 29 41.03 -40.13 4.21
C ASN A 29 40.06 -41.18 4.76
N LEU A 30 38.97 -41.37 3.98
CA LEU A 30 38.26 -42.65 3.68
C LEU A 30 37.42 -43.24 4.84
N LEU A 31 36.15 -43.66 4.71
CA LEU A 31 35.26 -44.07 3.60
C LEU A 31 33.78 -43.81 4.03
N CYS A 32 32.95 -43.24 3.16
CA CYS A 32 31.92 -43.92 2.35
C CYS A 32 30.81 -44.65 3.14
N GLY A 33 29.56 -44.19 2.96
CA GLY A 33 28.37 -44.83 3.51
C GLY A 33 27.06 -44.12 3.15
N VAL A 34 26.70 -44.22 1.87
CA VAL A 34 25.38 -44.03 1.23
C VAL A 34 24.18 -43.74 2.15
N SER A 35 23.48 -42.64 1.87
CA SER A 35 22.01 -42.52 1.72
C SER A 35 21.44 -41.25 2.34
N ALA A 36 20.60 -40.58 1.55
CA ALA A 36 19.71 -39.48 1.92
C ALA A 36 20.38 -38.15 2.29
N VAL A 37 20.80 -37.41 1.27
CA VAL A 37 20.76 -35.94 1.32
C VAL A 37 19.29 -35.53 1.42
N GLN A 38 18.79 -35.49 2.65
CA GLN A 38 17.55 -34.83 2.99
C GLN A 38 17.83 -33.32 2.91
N CYS A 39 17.89 -32.81 1.66
CA CYS A 39 17.93 -31.38 1.39
C CYS A 39 16.62 -30.78 1.90
N SER A 40 16.71 -30.14 3.06
CA SER A 40 15.63 -29.45 3.77
C SER A 40 15.11 -28.26 2.97
N ALA A 41 14.21 -28.56 2.02
CA ALA A 41 13.43 -27.58 1.25
C ALA A 41 12.27 -26.97 2.07
N THR A 42 12.44 -26.79 3.39
CA THR A 42 11.32 -26.52 4.30
C THR A 42 11.25 -25.11 4.83
N ARG A 43 11.95 -24.11 4.25
CA ARG A 43 11.91 -22.74 4.79
C ARG A 43 10.89 -21.80 4.14
N TRP A 44 10.32 -22.15 2.99
CA TRP A 44 9.34 -21.26 2.34
C TRP A 44 7.89 -21.56 2.70
N PHE A 45 7.54 -22.83 2.80
CA PHE A 45 6.29 -23.26 3.41
C PHE A 45 6.64 -24.21 4.55
N SER A 46 7.39 -23.71 5.53
CA SER A 46 7.52 -24.45 6.77
C SER A 46 6.10 -24.75 7.27
N LYS A 47 5.82 -26.02 7.55
CA LYS A 47 4.95 -26.37 8.68
C LYS A 47 5.63 -25.78 9.91
N THR A 48 5.53 -24.47 10.09
CA THR A 48 5.77 -23.89 11.40
C THR A 48 4.68 -24.49 12.26
N HIS A 49 5.02 -25.50 13.04
CA HIS A 49 4.42 -25.77 14.33
C HIS A 49 4.70 -24.56 15.23
N LYS A 50 4.20 -23.39 14.85
CA LYS A 50 3.57 -22.56 15.84
C LYS A 50 2.28 -23.32 16.14
N SER A 51 1.91 -23.42 17.41
CA SER A 51 0.57 -23.79 17.86
C SER A 51 -0.43 -22.76 17.35
N ASP A 52 -0.54 -22.69 16.02
CA ASP A 52 -1.52 -21.95 15.29
C ASP A 52 -2.65 -22.95 15.19
N ASP A 53 -3.49 -22.97 16.22
CA ASP A 53 -4.47 -23.99 16.57
C ASP A 53 -5.56 -24.19 15.50
N HIS A 54 -5.40 -23.59 14.32
CA HIS A 54 -6.32 -23.67 13.23
C HIS A 54 -5.77 -24.53 12.09
N LEU A 55 -6.54 -25.55 11.71
CA LEU A 55 -6.28 -26.41 10.57
C LEU A 55 -6.14 -25.56 9.29
N LYS A 56 -4.98 -25.64 8.63
CA LYS A 56 -4.69 -24.95 7.36
C LYS A 56 -5.27 -25.74 6.18
N ARG A 57 -5.77 -25.02 5.17
CA ARG A 57 -6.25 -25.64 3.93
C ARG A 57 -5.13 -26.42 3.24
N PRO A 58 -5.41 -27.63 2.72
CA PRO A 58 -4.42 -28.42 2.01
C PRO A 58 -4.04 -27.78 0.67
N LEU A 59 -2.89 -28.17 0.15
CA LEU A 59 -2.36 -27.64 -1.09
C LEU A 59 -3.15 -28.17 -2.30
N THR A 60 -3.42 -27.28 -3.25
CA THR A 60 -4.00 -27.65 -4.55
C THR A 60 -2.95 -28.39 -5.41
N GLY A 61 -3.40 -29.15 -6.42
CA GLY A 61 -2.51 -29.94 -7.27
C GLY A 61 -1.39 -29.12 -7.92
N TYR A 62 -1.73 -27.93 -8.46
CA TYR A 62 -0.73 -27.01 -9.01
C TYR A 62 0.29 -26.55 -7.96
N ILE A 63 -0.13 -26.19 -6.76
CA ILE A 63 0.80 -25.71 -5.72
C ILE A 63 1.73 -26.84 -5.26
N ARG A 64 1.25 -28.08 -5.19
CA ARG A 64 2.09 -29.26 -4.91
C ARG A 64 3.18 -29.42 -5.96
N TYR A 65 2.78 -29.43 -7.23
CA TYR A 65 3.70 -29.50 -8.35
C TYR A 65 4.70 -28.34 -8.31
N SER A 66 4.22 -27.11 -8.07
CA SER A 66 5.06 -25.93 -8.01
C SER A 66 6.11 -26.01 -6.90
N ILE A 67 5.76 -26.53 -5.73
CA ILE A 67 6.71 -26.71 -4.62
C ILE A 67 7.79 -27.75 -4.99
N GLN A 68 7.44 -28.79 -5.75
CA GLN A 68 8.41 -29.79 -6.20
C GLN A 68 9.34 -29.26 -7.30
N GLN A 69 8.83 -28.48 -8.25
CA GLN A 69 9.62 -27.98 -9.38
C GLN A 69 10.49 -26.76 -9.03
N GLN A 70 10.06 -25.94 -8.08
CA GLN A 70 10.76 -24.73 -7.70
C GLN A 70 12.24 -24.95 -7.30
N PRO A 71 12.63 -25.93 -6.47
CA PRO A 71 14.04 -26.19 -6.18
C PRO A 71 14.82 -26.70 -7.39
N LEU A 72 14.18 -27.45 -8.30
CA LEU A 72 14.83 -27.93 -9.52
C LEU A 72 15.18 -26.77 -10.45
N LEU A 73 14.23 -25.85 -10.67
CA LEU A 73 14.47 -24.66 -11.47
C LEU A 73 15.42 -23.67 -10.78
N SER A 74 15.37 -23.56 -9.45
CA SER A 74 16.32 -22.74 -8.71
C SER A 74 17.77 -23.24 -8.84
N LYS A 75 17.97 -24.55 -8.97
CA LYS A 75 19.30 -25.13 -9.26
C LYS A 75 19.72 -24.92 -10.71
N LYS A 76 18.78 -25.02 -11.66
CA LYS A 76 19.06 -24.79 -13.09
C LYS A 76 19.34 -23.32 -13.42
N TYR A 77 18.70 -22.40 -12.71
CA TYR A 77 18.82 -20.96 -12.91
C TYR A 77 19.26 -20.26 -11.61
N PRO A 78 20.53 -20.44 -11.19
CA PRO A 78 21.06 -19.76 -10.02
C PRO A 78 21.00 -18.24 -10.24
N GLY A 79 20.43 -17.50 -9.27
CA GLY A 79 20.27 -16.05 -9.34
C GLY A 79 18.96 -15.54 -9.95
N ALA A 80 18.16 -16.42 -10.58
CA ALA A 80 16.83 -16.04 -11.07
C ALA A 80 15.88 -15.67 -9.92
N LYS A 81 15.03 -14.65 -10.13
CA LYS A 81 14.05 -14.27 -9.12
C LYS A 81 12.97 -15.34 -9.04
N ILE A 82 12.47 -15.60 -7.85
CA ILE A 82 11.44 -16.64 -7.70
C ILE A 82 10.14 -16.29 -8.41
N THR A 83 9.86 -15.01 -8.60
CA THR A 83 8.74 -14.57 -9.46
C THR A 83 8.89 -15.01 -10.90
N GLU A 84 10.12 -15.14 -11.41
CA GLU A 84 10.42 -15.65 -12.75
C GLU A 84 10.29 -17.18 -12.77
N LEU A 85 10.89 -17.86 -11.79
CA LEU A 85 10.75 -19.31 -11.63
C LEU A 85 9.28 -19.74 -11.56
N ALA A 86 8.46 -19.03 -10.78
CA ALA A 86 7.03 -19.30 -10.66
C ALA A 86 6.27 -19.11 -11.99
N LYS A 87 6.66 -18.15 -12.83
CA LYS A 87 6.08 -17.97 -14.17
C LYS A 87 6.42 -19.16 -15.07
N MET A 88 7.65 -19.64 -15.02
CA MET A 88 8.10 -20.81 -15.79
C MET A 88 7.33 -22.07 -15.37
N ILE A 89 7.21 -22.33 -14.06
CA ILE A 89 6.42 -23.46 -13.52
C ILE A 89 4.95 -23.36 -13.95
N ALA A 90 4.36 -22.16 -13.91
CA ALA A 90 2.98 -21.95 -14.33
C ALA A 90 2.77 -22.23 -15.83
N GLN A 91 3.76 -21.93 -16.67
CA GLN A 91 3.76 -22.28 -18.08
C GLN A 91 3.90 -23.79 -18.28
N GLU A 92 4.86 -24.42 -17.60
CA GLU A 92 5.09 -25.87 -17.64
C GLU A 92 3.83 -26.63 -17.23
N TRP A 93 3.22 -26.28 -16.09
CA TRP A 93 1.98 -26.88 -15.63
C TRP A 93 0.84 -26.75 -16.65
N ARG A 94 0.73 -25.63 -17.38
CA ARG A 94 -0.31 -25.50 -18.41
C ARG A 94 -0.10 -26.48 -19.56
N GLY A 95 1.16 -26.67 -20.00
CA GLY A 95 1.54 -27.59 -21.07
C GLY A 95 1.56 -29.07 -20.71
N LEU A 96 1.54 -29.43 -19.41
CA LEU A 96 1.55 -30.85 -19.01
C LEU A 96 0.27 -31.60 -19.43
N PRO A 97 0.38 -32.87 -19.86
CA PRO A 97 -0.77 -33.71 -20.16
C PRO A 97 -1.59 -34.04 -18.91
N ALA A 98 -2.85 -34.42 -19.10
CA ALA A 98 -3.77 -34.72 -17.99
C ALA A 98 -3.25 -35.86 -17.10
N SER A 99 -2.64 -36.90 -17.69
CA SER A 99 -2.08 -38.05 -16.98
C SER A 99 -1.01 -37.67 -15.94
N VAL A 100 -0.18 -36.66 -16.24
CA VAL A 100 0.86 -36.19 -15.31
C VAL A 100 0.25 -35.28 -14.22
N LYS A 101 -0.82 -34.56 -14.53
CA LYS A 101 -1.52 -33.70 -13.56
C LYS A 101 -2.37 -34.51 -12.57
N GLU A 102 -2.93 -35.61 -13.03
CA GLU A 102 -3.85 -36.47 -12.30
C GLU A 102 -3.38 -36.86 -10.89
N PRO A 103 -2.16 -37.38 -10.67
CA PRO A 103 -1.72 -37.75 -9.32
C PRO A 103 -1.70 -36.56 -8.35
N TYR A 104 -1.34 -35.36 -8.83
CA TYR A 104 -1.37 -34.14 -8.01
C TYR A 104 -2.78 -33.68 -7.69
N LEU A 105 -3.70 -33.80 -8.64
CA LEU A 105 -5.09 -33.42 -8.47
C LEU A 105 -5.81 -34.39 -7.52
N GLU A 106 -5.55 -35.69 -7.63
CA GLU A 106 -6.15 -36.69 -6.77
C GLU A 106 -5.63 -36.58 -5.33
N ALA A 107 -4.32 -36.39 -5.15
CA ALA A 107 -3.74 -36.09 -3.83
C ALA A 107 -4.34 -34.80 -3.21
N ALA A 108 -4.62 -33.78 -4.01
CA ALA A 108 -5.27 -32.57 -3.51
C ALA A 108 -6.74 -32.80 -3.11
N LYS A 109 -7.47 -33.64 -3.86
CA LYS A 109 -8.85 -34.01 -3.52
C LYS A 109 -8.92 -34.86 -2.26
N SER A 110 -8.07 -35.87 -2.11
CA SER A 110 -8.05 -36.75 -0.95
C SER A 110 -7.75 -35.98 0.33
N GLU A 111 -6.72 -35.12 0.31
CA GLU A 111 -6.40 -34.28 1.47
C GLU A 111 -7.48 -33.24 1.78
N LEU A 112 -8.18 -32.72 0.76
CA LEU A 112 -9.31 -31.82 0.99
C LEU A 112 -10.46 -32.52 1.73
N LYS A 113 -10.75 -33.78 1.41
CA LYS A 113 -11.76 -34.58 2.12
C LYS A 113 -11.40 -34.75 3.60
N ILE A 114 -10.14 -35.13 3.87
CA ILE A 114 -9.62 -35.27 5.24
C ILE A 114 -9.74 -33.94 6.00
N TYR A 115 -9.26 -32.85 5.39
CA TYR A 115 -9.31 -31.51 5.97
C TYR A 115 -10.73 -31.05 6.33
N VAL A 116 -11.72 -31.35 5.47
CA VAL A 116 -13.12 -30.99 5.74
C VAL A 116 -13.66 -31.76 6.94
N ALA A 117 -13.34 -33.05 7.06
CA ALA A 117 -13.72 -33.86 8.21
C ALA A 117 -13.06 -33.35 9.50
N ASP A 118 -11.75 -33.06 9.46
CA ASP A 118 -11.00 -32.54 10.60
C ASP A 118 -11.49 -31.17 11.03
N LEU A 119 -11.80 -30.28 10.07
CA LEU A 119 -12.40 -28.98 10.36
C LEU A 119 -13.75 -29.08 11.06
N LYS A 120 -14.56 -30.08 10.71
CA LYS A 120 -15.86 -30.29 11.34
C LYS A 120 -15.66 -30.66 12.80
N LYS A 121 -14.83 -31.68 13.06
CA LYS A 121 -14.45 -32.11 14.42
C LYS A 121 -13.87 -30.96 15.25
N TYR A 122 -12.93 -30.21 14.68
CA TYR A 122 -12.31 -29.05 15.33
C TYR A 122 -13.31 -27.96 15.69
N LYS A 123 -14.32 -27.69 14.85
CA LYS A 123 -15.34 -26.69 15.18
C LYS A 123 -16.27 -27.16 16.30
N GLU A 124 -16.55 -28.45 16.38
CA GLU A 124 -17.38 -29.06 17.42
C GLU A 124 -16.66 -29.06 18.78
N THR A 125 -15.31 -29.14 18.80
CA THR A 125 -14.52 -29.07 20.05
C THR A 125 -14.40 -27.67 20.65
N LEU A 126 -14.70 -26.61 19.89
CA LEU A 126 -14.49 -25.23 20.35
C LEU A 126 -15.64 -24.70 21.21
N SER A 127 -15.29 -24.01 22.29
CA SER A 127 -16.25 -23.27 23.12
C SER A 127 -16.84 -22.07 22.38
N PRO A 128 -18.09 -21.64 22.67
CA PRO A 128 -18.68 -20.43 22.11
C PRO A 128 -17.79 -19.18 22.25
N VAL A 129 -17.06 -19.06 23.37
CA VAL A 129 -16.15 -17.93 23.63
C VAL A 129 -14.95 -17.96 22.69
N GLU A 130 -14.35 -19.13 22.49
CA GLU A 130 -13.22 -19.31 21.57
C GLU A 130 -13.66 -19.05 20.12
N LEU A 131 -14.86 -19.51 19.74
CA LEU A 131 -15.43 -19.24 18.42
C LEU A 131 -15.64 -17.74 18.19
N GLN A 132 -16.08 -16.99 19.21
CA GLN A 132 -16.20 -15.54 19.13
C GLN A 132 -14.83 -14.87 19.00
N ALA A 133 -13.85 -15.26 19.81
CA ALA A 133 -12.48 -14.74 19.72
C ALA A 133 -11.87 -14.97 18.33
N LEU A 134 -12.07 -16.16 17.73
CA LEU A 134 -11.64 -16.46 16.36
C LEU A 134 -12.35 -15.58 15.31
N ARG A 135 -13.64 -15.27 15.49
CA ARG A 135 -14.38 -14.36 14.60
C ARG A 135 -13.83 -12.94 14.67
N GLU A 136 -13.55 -12.46 15.88
CA GLU A 136 -12.97 -11.13 16.12
C GLU A 136 -11.55 -11.03 15.56
N GLU A 137 -10.72 -12.05 15.76
CA GLU A 137 -9.36 -12.11 15.21
C GLU A 137 -9.39 -12.09 13.67
N ARG A 138 -10.31 -12.84 13.04
CA ARG A 138 -10.52 -12.81 11.58
C ARG A 138 -10.96 -11.43 11.09
N LYS A 139 -11.88 -10.77 11.81
CA LYS A 139 -12.33 -9.39 11.51
C LYS A 139 -11.17 -8.41 11.61
N HIS A 140 -10.33 -8.52 12.65
CA HIS A 140 -9.14 -7.70 12.84
C HIS A 140 -8.10 -7.92 11.73
N LYS A 141 -7.78 -9.18 11.40
CA LYS A 141 -6.88 -9.52 10.29
C LYS A 141 -7.39 -8.96 8.96
N ARG A 142 -8.71 -9.05 8.70
CA ARG A 142 -9.34 -8.49 7.49
C ARG A 142 -9.28 -6.97 7.46
N SER A 143 -9.63 -6.28 8.56
CA SER A 143 -9.59 -4.82 8.64
C SER A 143 -8.16 -4.30 8.44
N LYS A 144 -7.15 -4.94 9.06
CA LYS A 144 -5.73 -4.62 8.88
C LYS A 144 -5.30 -4.75 7.41
N ARG A 145 -5.69 -5.82 6.73
CA ARG A 145 -5.39 -6.01 5.29
C ARG A 145 -6.03 -4.93 4.42
N ILE A 146 -7.28 -4.55 4.70
CA ILE A 146 -7.98 -3.48 3.98
C ILE A 146 -7.28 -2.13 4.18
N ILE A 147 -6.91 -1.79 5.43
CA ILE A 147 -6.18 -0.55 5.75
C ILE A 147 -4.83 -0.51 5.02
N ILE A 148 -4.08 -1.61 5.01
CA ILE A 148 -2.79 -1.70 4.32
C ILE A 148 -2.97 -1.52 2.80
N ARG A 149 -3.95 -2.21 2.19
CA ARG A 149 -4.22 -2.09 0.75
C ARG A 149 -4.61 -0.66 0.38
N LYS A 150 -5.51 -0.04 1.15
CA LYS A 150 -5.91 1.36 0.96
C LYS A 150 -4.73 2.31 1.12
N LYS A 151 -3.86 2.11 2.11
CA LYS A 151 -2.65 2.93 2.29
C LYS A 151 -1.69 2.81 1.10
N ARG A 152 -1.50 1.59 0.56
CA ARG A 152 -0.66 1.35 -0.62
C ARG A 152 -1.24 2.03 -1.86
N GLU A 153 -2.55 1.89 -2.09
CA GLU A 153 -3.25 2.56 -3.19
C GLU A 153 -3.09 4.09 -3.11
N LEU A 154 -3.34 4.68 -1.93
CA LEU A 154 -3.15 6.12 -1.74
C LEU A 154 -1.70 6.57 -1.96
N SER A 155 -0.73 5.73 -1.59
CA SER A 155 0.69 6.02 -1.84
C SER A 155 1.05 5.95 -3.33
N LEU A 156 0.47 5.00 -4.08
CA LEU A 156 0.65 4.87 -5.52
C LEU A 156 0.02 6.04 -6.28
N LEU A 157 -1.11 6.55 -5.79
CA LEU A 157 -1.77 7.75 -6.31
C LEU A 157 -1.08 9.06 -5.88
N GLY A 158 0.10 8.99 -5.25
CA GLY A 158 0.86 10.18 -4.86
C GLY A 158 0.18 11.06 -3.82
N LYS A 159 -0.70 10.51 -2.96
CA LYS A 159 -1.42 11.31 -1.97
C LYS A 159 -0.45 12.09 -1.05
N PRO A 160 -0.60 13.42 -0.93
CA PRO A 160 0.23 14.25 -0.07
C PRO A 160 0.32 13.74 1.36
N LYS A 161 1.54 13.75 1.93
CA LYS A 161 1.76 13.41 3.34
C LYS A 161 1.19 14.53 4.22
N ARG A 162 0.64 14.13 5.37
CA ARG A 162 0.10 15.06 6.37
C ARG A 162 1.14 16.10 6.79
N PRO A 163 0.70 17.31 7.20
CA PRO A 163 1.62 18.33 7.63
C PRO A 163 2.36 17.89 8.89
N ARG A 164 3.65 18.22 8.96
CA ARG A 164 4.51 17.95 10.11
C ARG A 164 4.15 18.92 11.23
N SER A 165 4.06 18.41 12.46
CA SER A 165 3.98 19.28 13.64
C SER A 165 5.37 19.86 13.97
N ALA A 166 5.42 20.93 14.76
CA ALA A 166 6.68 21.54 15.21
C ALA A 166 7.61 20.50 15.86
N PHE A 167 7.04 19.62 16.70
CA PHE A 167 7.78 18.52 17.30
C PHE A 167 8.27 17.49 16.26
N ASN A 168 7.55 17.24 15.16
CA ASN A 168 8.04 16.35 14.11
C ASN A 168 9.22 16.95 13.34
N VAL A 169 9.24 18.27 13.15
CA VAL A 169 10.36 18.99 12.53
C VAL A 169 11.57 18.90 13.46
N PHE A 170 11.42 19.30 14.73
CA PHE A 170 12.46 19.14 15.75
C PHE A 170 12.97 17.70 15.84
N MET A 171 12.07 16.72 15.94
CA MET A 171 12.46 15.31 16.00
C MET A 171 13.24 14.90 14.75
N SER A 172 12.87 15.33 13.54
CA SER A 172 13.61 14.96 12.34
C SER A 172 15.04 15.49 12.32
N GLU A 173 15.30 16.63 12.96
CA GLU A 173 16.64 17.20 13.10
C GLU A 173 17.42 16.52 14.24
N HIS A 174 16.83 16.36 15.42
CA HIS A 174 17.56 15.93 16.62
C HIS A 174 17.61 14.41 16.83
N PHE A 175 16.85 13.60 16.07
CA PHE A 175 16.74 12.16 16.32
C PHE A 175 18.05 11.39 16.07
N HIS A 176 18.89 11.83 15.14
CA HIS A 176 20.15 11.15 14.83
C HIS A 176 21.20 11.35 15.94
N GLU A 177 21.28 12.57 16.49
CA GLU A 177 22.17 12.99 17.58
C GLU A 177 21.69 12.55 18.97
N ALA A 178 20.41 12.16 19.08
CA ALA A 178 19.82 11.72 20.33
C ALA A 178 20.60 10.55 20.98
N LYS A 179 20.88 10.72 22.28
CA LYS A 179 21.52 9.70 23.11
C LYS A 179 20.62 8.47 23.25
N GLY A 180 21.21 7.28 23.26
CA GLY A 180 20.50 6.02 23.52
C GLY A 180 20.83 4.92 22.53
N ALA A 181 21.01 3.70 23.03
CA ALA A 181 21.34 2.52 22.21
C ALA A 181 20.14 2.01 21.38
N SER A 182 18.90 2.31 21.81
CA SER A 182 17.68 1.85 21.16
C SER A 182 16.84 3.03 20.62
N VAL A 183 16.09 2.80 19.54
CA VAL A 183 15.15 3.77 18.96
C VAL A 183 14.15 4.29 20.01
N PRO A 184 13.53 3.45 20.88
CA PRO A 184 12.68 3.94 21.96
C PRO A 184 13.40 4.85 22.96
N SER A 185 14.64 4.51 23.35
CA SER A 185 15.44 5.34 24.26
C SER A 185 15.76 6.70 23.65
N LYS A 186 16.18 6.73 22.37
CA LYS A 186 16.40 7.98 21.63
C LYS A 186 15.15 8.84 21.58
N LEU A 187 13.99 8.25 21.24
CA LEU A 187 12.73 8.97 21.17
C LEU A 187 12.30 9.55 22.51
N LYS A 188 12.54 8.83 23.62
CA LYS A 188 12.29 9.34 24.97
C LYS A 188 13.14 10.59 25.22
N ASN A 189 14.44 10.54 24.93
CA ASN A 189 15.34 11.66 25.16
C ASN A 189 14.98 12.88 24.31
N VAL A 190 14.73 12.71 23.01
CA VAL A 190 14.26 13.80 22.12
C VAL A 190 12.97 14.44 22.64
N ARG A 191 12.07 13.65 23.23
CA ARG A 191 10.84 14.19 23.82
C ARG A 191 11.12 15.05 25.05
N GLU A 192 12.06 14.65 25.90
CA GLU A 192 12.47 15.47 27.04
C GLU A 192 13.21 16.73 26.59
N ASP A 193 14.11 16.63 25.60
CA ASP A 193 14.81 17.78 25.03
C ASP A 193 13.82 18.83 24.48
N TRP A 194 12.78 18.38 23.76
CA TRP A 194 11.70 19.25 23.28
C TRP A 194 10.94 19.95 24.41
N ARG A 195 10.72 19.26 25.55
CA ARG A 195 10.03 19.85 26.71
C ARG A 195 10.86 20.96 27.34
N CYS A 196 12.18 20.77 27.38
CA CYS A 196 13.13 21.73 27.95
C CYS A 196 13.39 22.97 27.08
N LEU A 197 13.01 22.97 25.80
CA LEU A 197 13.13 24.15 24.96
C LEU A 197 12.21 25.29 25.45
N ASN A 198 12.73 26.51 25.45
CA ASN A 198 11.93 27.71 25.73
C ASN A 198 11.08 28.12 24.50
N ASP A 199 10.15 29.04 24.70
CA ASP A 199 9.20 29.43 23.65
C ASP A 199 9.89 30.08 22.45
N SER A 200 10.95 30.86 22.67
CA SER A 200 11.72 31.46 21.58
C SER A 200 12.42 30.41 20.72
N GLN A 201 12.96 29.34 21.32
CA GLN A 201 13.56 28.22 20.59
C GLN A 201 12.51 27.38 19.87
N LYS A 202 11.34 27.18 20.49
CA LYS A 202 10.21 26.48 19.85
C LYS A 202 9.63 27.26 18.67
N GLN A 203 9.74 28.59 18.68
CA GLN A 203 9.14 29.46 17.67
C GLN A 203 9.63 29.15 16.25
N ALA A 204 10.93 28.87 16.07
CA ALA A 204 11.46 28.49 14.76
C ALA A 204 10.79 27.21 14.21
N TYR A 205 10.61 26.19 15.05
CA TYR A 205 9.93 24.95 14.67
C TYR A 205 8.43 25.13 14.45
N ILE A 206 7.80 26.05 15.18
CA ILE A 206 6.39 26.42 14.99
C ILE A 206 6.22 27.05 13.61
N GLN A 207 7.08 28.00 13.23
CA GLN A 207 7.06 28.61 11.90
C GLN A 207 7.23 27.56 10.79
N LEU A 208 8.22 26.67 10.90
CA LEU A 208 8.42 25.57 9.94
C LEU A 208 7.21 24.64 9.84
N ALA A 209 6.47 24.43 10.93
CA ALA A 209 5.25 23.65 10.92
C ALA A 209 4.08 24.39 10.24
N GLU A 210 3.97 25.71 10.41
CA GLU A 210 2.98 26.52 9.68
C GLU A 210 3.27 26.52 8.17
N ASP A 211 4.54 26.67 7.78
CA ASP A 211 4.94 26.58 6.36
C ASP A 211 4.61 25.19 5.77
N ASP A 212 4.82 24.11 6.53
CA ASP A 212 4.47 22.76 6.09
C ASP A 212 2.94 22.53 5.99
N LYS A 213 2.13 23.25 6.78
CA LYS A 213 0.66 23.28 6.58
C LYS A 213 0.29 23.94 5.26
N ILE A 214 0.90 25.08 4.92
CA ILE A 214 0.66 25.77 3.65
C ILE A 214 1.03 24.85 2.48
N ARG A 215 2.22 24.22 2.54
CA ARG A 215 2.64 23.19 1.57
C ARG A 215 1.58 22.09 1.41
N TYR A 216 1.15 21.49 2.52
CA TYR A 216 0.15 20.41 2.49
C TYR A 216 -1.18 20.86 1.90
N GLU A 217 -1.65 22.06 2.20
CA GLU A 217 -2.91 22.59 1.67
C GLU A 217 -2.84 22.77 0.15
N ASN A 218 -1.75 23.33 -0.36
CA ASN A 218 -1.52 23.51 -1.79
C ASN A 218 -1.42 22.16 -2.51
N GLU A 219 -0.59 21.23 -2.02
CA GLU A 219 -0.47 19.88 -2.59
C GLU A 219 -1.80 19.13 -2.56
N MET A 220 -2.55 19.21 -1.47
CA MET A 220 -3.85 18.54 -1.35
C MET A 220 -4.88 19.11 -2.29
N LYS A 221 -4.86 20.42 -2.56
CA LYS A 221 -5.78 21.04 -3.52
C LYS A 221 -5.52 20.47 -4.92
N SER A 222 -4.27 20.52 -5.38
CA SER A 222 -3.88 19.98 -6.69
C SER A 222 -4.17 18.47 -6.80
N TRP A 223 -3.86 17.71 -5.76
CA TRP A 223 -4.13 16.26 -5.72
C TRP A 223 -5.62 15.94 -5.76
N GLU A 224 -6.46 16.68 -5.02
CA GLU A 224 -7.92 16.47 -5.06
C GLU A 224 -8.51 16.81 -6.43
N ASP A 225 -8.02 17.87 -7.07
CA ASP A 225 -8.46 18.25 -8.41
C ASP A 225 -8.06 17.16 -9.44
N GLN A 226 -6.85 16.61 -9.35
CA GLN A 226 -6.42 15.44 -10.15
C GLN A 226 -7.29 14.20 -9.91
N MET A 227 -7.69 13.91 -8.65
CA MET A 227 -8.55 12.77 -8.35
C MET A 227 -9.96 12.93 -8.95
N ILE A 228 -10.47 14.17 -9.04
CA ILE A 228 -11.75 14.46 -9.69
C ILE A 228 -11.64 14.22 -11.19
N GLU A 229 -10.56 14.68 -11.81
CA GLU A 229 -10.31 14.50 -13.25
C GLU A 229 -10.23 13.01 -13.65
N ILE A 230 -9.58 12.17 -12.82
CA ILE A 230 -9.48 10.71 -13.03
C ILE A 230 -10.81 9.99 -12.68
N GLY A 231 -11.82 10.70 -12.16
CA GLY A 231 -13.11 10.13 -11.74
C GLY A 231 -13.08 9.39 -10.39
N ARG A 232 -11.98 9.54 -9.62
CA ARG A 232 -11.81 8.99 -8.26
C ARG A 232 -12.27 9.97 -7.18
N GLU A 233 -13.47 10.53 -7.38
CA GLU A 233 -14.07 11.46 -6.42
C GLU A 233 -14.26 10.83 -5.03
N ASP A 234 -14.35 9.50 -4.91
CA ASP A 234 -14.43 8.77 -3.64
C ASP A 234 -13.31 9.16 -2.66
N LEU A 235 -12.14 9.54 -3.18
CA LEU A 235 -10.94 9.86 -2.40
C LEU A 235 -10.84 11.32 -1.93
N VAL A 236 -11.69 12.20 -2.46
CA VAL A 236 -11.71 13.65 -2.14
C VAL A 236 -12.31 13.88 -0.75
N ARG A 237 -11.76 14.84 0.01
CA ARG A 237 -12.27 15.18 1.35
C ARG A 237 -13.72 15.69 1.26
N ARG A 238 -14.52 15.35 2.28
CA ARG A 238 -15.93 15.78 2.39
C ARG A 238 -16.10 17.29 2.23
N LYS A 239 -15.20 18.11 2.80
CA LYS A 239 -15.25 19.58 2.70
C LYS A 239 -15.25 20.06 1.24
N LYS A 240 -14.33 19.57 0.42
CA LYS A 240 -14.22 19.92 -1.01
C LYS A 240 -15.44 19.41 -1.78
N LYS A 241 -15.93 18.19 -1.51
CA LYS A 241 -17.17 17.66 -2.11
C LYS A 241 -18.37 18.57 -1.88
N LEU A 242 -18.55 19.03 -0.63
CA LEU A 242 -19.63 19.94 -0.27
C LEU A 242 -19.49 21.30 -0.96
N GLN A 243 -18.27 21.82 -1.09
CA GLN A 243 -18.01 23.07 -1.85
C GLN A 243 -18.38 22.92 -3.33
N LEU A 244 -17.97 21.82 -3.97
CA LEU A 244 -18.31 21.53 -5.36
C LEU A 244 -19.82 21.37 -5.57
N ALA A 245 -20.52 20.71 -4.65
CA ALA A 245 -21.98 20.58 -4.70
C ALA A 245 -22.68 21.94 -4.60
N LYS A 246 -22.21 22.83 -3.72
CA LYS A 246 -22.73 24.21 -3.62
C LYS A 246 -22.51 25.00 -4.91
N LEU A 247 -21.32 24.91 -5.53
CA LEU A 247 -21.01 25.59 -6.79
C LEU A 247 -21.90 25.08 -7.94
N LYS A 248 -22.10 23.76 -8.05
CA LYS A 248 -23.00 23.15 -9.04
C LYS A 248 -24.45 23.60 -8.82
N GLY A 249 -24.91 23.65 -7.57
CA GLY A 249 -26.25 24.17 -7.23
C GLY A 249 -26.42 25.65 -7.58
N ALA A 250 -25.43 26.48 -7.29
CA ALA A 250 -25.44 27.90 -7.62
C ALA A 250 -25.46 28.16 -9.13
N SER A 251 -24.65 27.44 -9.91
CA SER A 251 -24.65 27.53 -11.38
C SER A 251 -26.00 27.10 -11.97
N LYS A 252 -26.61 26.03 -11.45
CA LYS A 252 -27.96 25.60 -11.84
C LYS A 252 -29.02 26.69 -11.57
N MET A 253 -28.95 27.36 -10.42
CA MET A 253 -29.85 28.48 -10.09
C MET A 253 -29.62 29.71 -10.97
N GLN A 254 -28.37 30.03 -11.33
CA GLN A 254 -28.05 31.14 -12.23
C GLN A 254 -28.58 30.87 -13.65
N ASN A 255 -28.40 29.65 -14.16
CA ASN A 255 -28.94 29.24 -15.45
C ASN A 255 -30.48 29.30 -15.47
N PHE A 256 -31.14 28.88 -14.39
CA PHE A 256 -32.60 28.99 -14.23
C PHE A 256 -33.11 30.44 -14.18
N LYS A 257 -32.40 31.35 -13.49
CA LYS A 257 -32.73 32.78 -13.50
C LYS A 257 -32.49 33.42 -14.86
N GLY A 258 -31.46 32.98 -15.59
CA GLY A 258 -31.18 33.39 -16.96
C GLY A 258 -32.30 32.99 -17.93
N THR A 259 -32.78 31.74 -17.84
CA THR A 259 -33.92 31.27 -18.63
C THR A 259 -35.22 31.98 -18.25
N LEU A 260 -35.51 32.19 -16.96
CA LEU A 260 -36.69 32.99 -16.55
C LEU A 260 -36.65 34.42 -17.09
N LYS A 261 -35.49 35.10 -17.02
CA LYS A 261 -35.34 36.46 -17.58
C LYS A 261 -35.49 36.49 -19.11
N HIS A 262 -35.10 35.43 -19.80
CA HIS A 262 -35.33 35.32 -21.25
C HIS A 262 -36.82 35.12 -21.57
N MET A 263 -37.53 34.30 -20.79
CA MET A 263 -38.97 34.08 -20.96
C MET A 263 -39.77 35.35 -20.64
N ASP A 264 -39.43 36.08 -19.59
CA ASP A 264 -40.10 37.33 -19.20
C ASP A 264 -39.92 38.46 -20.25
N LYS A 265 -38.72 38.57 -20.86
CA LYS A 265 -38.48 39.46 -22.00
C LYS A 265 -39.26 39.05 -23.26
N SER A 266 -39.45 37.75 -23.50
CA SER A 266 -40.24 37.28 -24.64
C SER A 266 -41.75 37.55 -24.47
N ASN A 267 -42.24 37.59 -23.23
CA ASN A 267 -43.64 37.92 -22.93
C ASN A 267 -43.90 39.42 -23.03
N LYS A 268 -42.97 40.27 -22.57
CA LYS A 268 -43.04 41.73 -22.73
C LYS A 268 -43.04 42.21 -24.19
N PHE A 269 -42.38 41.47 -25.08
CA PHE A 269 -42.37 41.78 -26.53
C PHE A 269 -43.67 41.37 -27.24
N LYS A 270 -44.48 40.48 -26.64
CA LYS A 270 -45.80 40.09 -27.15
C LYS A 270 -46.91 41.04 -26.67
N GLU A 271 -46.83 41.57 -25.46
CA GLU A 271 -47.79 42.56 -24.95
C GLU A 271 -47.68 43.92 -25.66
N GLY A 272 -46.46 44.32 -26.08
CA GLY A 272 -46.26 45.58 -26.82
C GLY A 272 -46.74 45.58 -28.28
N LYS A 273 -47.07 44.43 -28.87
CA LYS A 273 -47.58 44.33 -30.25
C LYS A 273 -49.10 44.22 -30.35
N ASN A 274 -49.80 43.96 -29.24
CA ASN A 274 -51.27 43.93 -29.20
C ASN A 274 -51.91 45.28 -28.82
N ALA A 275 -51.12 46.32 -28.50
CA ALA A 275 -51.62 47.64 -28.13
C ALA A 275 -51.71 48.65 -29.31
N SER A 276 -51.39 48.24 -30.55
CA SER A 276 -51.37 49.12 -31.73
C SER A 276 -52.40 48.80 -32.82
N SER A 277 -53.41 48.00 -32.53
CA SER A 277 -54.51 47.72 -33.49
C SER A 277 -55.89 47.88 -32.84
N ILE A 278 -56.16 49.02 -32.20
CA ILE A 278 -57.53 49.51 -32.02
C ILE A 278 -57.48 51.03 -32.09
N THR A 279 -57.57 51.61 -33.29
CA THR A 279 -58.15 52.94 -33.51
C THR A 279 -58.31 53.16 -35.02
N LEU A 280 -59.51 53.62 -35.39
CA LEU A 280 -59.93 54.23 -36.65
C LEU A 280 -60.26 53.28 -37.81
N GLU A 281 -61.55 53.04 -37.98
CA GLU A 281 -62.24 53.32 -39.24
C GLU A 281 -63.70 53.70 -38.93
N ASN A 282 -64.05 54.93 -39.30
CA ASN A 282 -65.36 55.58 -39.23
C ASN A 282 -65.56 56.17 -40.65
N GLU A 283 -66.79 56.05 -41.17
CA GLU A 283 -67.36 56.73 -42.36
C GLU A 283 -66.81 56.26 -43.72
N GLU A 284 -67.62 55.87 -44.72
CA GLU A 284 -68.99 56.24 -45.15
C GLU A 284 -69.96 55.06 -45.28
#